data_AF-A0A950DYE4-F1
#
_entry.id   AF-A0A950DYE4-F1
#
_cell.length_a   1.000
_cell.length_b   1.000
_cell.length_c   1.000
_cell.angle_alpha   90.00
_cell.angle_beta   90.00
_cell.angle_gamma   90.00
#
_symmetry.space_group_name_H-M   'P 1'
#
loop_
_entity.id
_entity.type
_entity.pdbx_description
1 polymer ?
#
loop_
_entity_poly.entity_id
_entity_poly.type
_entity_poly.pdbx_seq_one_letter_code
_entity_poly.pdbx_strand_id
1 'polypeptide(L)'
;MDPFRLYTLGLFALAGTAATAAVWTRRNRKSPEELEQQRRSWLNRNGRITDGTITDVREVPHTSGEPLQMLIYSYDIGGVSYEASQDVTYLRQHIDLHSCRLSMPASIKYDHHNPGNSIVIAEGWSGLRKYPAARA
;
A
#
# COMPACT_ATOMS: atom_id res chain seq x y z
N MET A 1 2.30 -2.82 59.17
CA MET A 1 2.38 -2.43 57.75
C MET A 1 1.22 -1.49 57.48
N ASP A 2 1.50 -0.25 57.12
CA ASP A 2 0.46 0.75 56.89
C ASP A 2 -0.23 0.47 55.54
N PRO A 3 -1.52 0.06 55.52
CA PRO A 3 -2.21 -0.32 54.29
C PRO A 3 -2.24 0.83 53.27
N PHE A 4 -2.26 2.08 53.72
CA PHE A 4 -2.22 3.24 52.82
C PHE A 4 -0.92 3.33 52.03
N ARG A 5 0.21 2.91 52.60
CA ARG A 5 1.51 2.87 51.90
C ARG A 5 1.57 1.77 50.84
N LEU A 6 0.92 0.63 51.08
CA LEU A 6 0.85 -0.46 50.11
C LEU A 6 -0.03 -0.09 48.91
N TYR A 7 -1.16 0.57 49.14
CA TYR A 7 -2.03 1.05 48.06
C TYR A 7 -1.37 2.14 47.21
N THR A 8 -0.67 3.09 47.83
CA THR A 8 0.04 4.14 47.06
C THR A 8 1.17 3.56 46.22
N LEU A 9 1.97 2.64 46.75
CA LEU A 9 3.01 1.95 45.98
C LEU A 9 2.41 1.15 44.80
N GLY A 10 1.29 0.45 45.02
CA GLY A 10 0.56 -0.24 43.95
C GLY A 10 0.05 0.71 42.86
N LEU A 11 -0.46 1.88 43.24
CA LEU A 11 -0.97 2.88 42.30
C LEU A 11 0.17 3.48 41.44
N PHE A 12 1.33 3.77 42.03
CA PHE A 12 2.50 4.27 41.29
C PHE A 12 3.06 3.22 40.33
N ALA A 13 3.10 1.95 40.75
CA ALA A 13 3.53 0.86 39.87
C ALA A 13 2.61 0.72 38.66
N LEU A 14 1.28 0.78 38.86
CA LEU A 14 0.29 0.71 37.79
C LEU A 14 0.37 1.93 36.85
N ALA A 15 0.52 3.13 37.40
CA ALA A 15 0.69 4.33 36.59
C ALA A 15 1.99 4.29 35.77
N GLY A 16 3.08 3.82 36.36
CA GLY A 16 4.37 3.62 35.70
C GLY A 16 4.29 2.63 34.55
N THR A 17 3.69 1.46 34.77
CA THR A 17 3.52 0.45 33.70
C THR A 17 2.63 0.98 32.57
N ALA A 18 1.50 1.62 32.88
CA ALA A 18 0.63 2.24 31.87
C ALA A 18 1.36 3.32 31.05
N ALA A 19 2.15 4.18 31.70
CA ALA A 19 2.93 5.21 31.02
C ALA A 19 3.99 4.62 30.08
N THR A 20 4.73 3.60 30.53
CA THR A 20 5.73 2.93 29.68
C THR A 20 5.09 2.26 28.46
N ALA A 21 3.95 1.57 28.63
CA ALA A 21 3.21 0.97 27.53
C ALA A 21 2.69 2.03 26.54
N ALA A 22 2.19 3.16 27.03
CA ALA A 22 1.73 4.26 26.19
C ALA A 22 2.88 4.89 25.36
N VAL A 23 4.06 5.06 25.95
CA VAL A 23 5.24 5.57 25.23
C VAL A 23 5.71 4.55 24.19
N TRP A 24 5.79 3.27 24.54
CA TRP A 24 6.23 2.22 23.62
C TRP A 24 5.29 2.07 22.43
N THR A 25 3.98 2.03 22.67
CA THR A 25 2.98 1.93 21.59
C THR A 25 3.00 3.14 20.66
N ARG A 26 3.20 4.36 21.19
CA ARG A 26 3.33 5.57 20.36
C ARG A 26 4.60 5.55 19.50
N ARG A 27 5.72 5.08 20.05
CA ARG A 27 7.00 5.01 19.33
C ARG A 27 7.02 3.93 18.25
N ASN A 28 6.27 2.84 18.44
CA ASN A 28 6.20 1.74 17.48
C ASN A 28 5.05 1.87 16.46
N ARG A 29 4.45 3.06 16.31
CA ARG A 29 3.47 3.29 15.24
C ARG A 29 4.18 3.27 13.89
N LYS A 30 3.79 2.32 13.04
CA LYS A 30 4.26 2.21 11.66
C LYS A 30 3.85 3.45 10.88
N SER A 31 4.73 3.93 10.01
CA SER A 31 4.42 5.05 9.12
C SER A 31 3.36 4.63 8.08
N PRO A 32 2.61 5.58 7.48
CA PRO A 32 1.70 5.27 6.39
C PRO A 32 2.38 4.54 5.22
N GLU A 33 3.62 4.91 4.90
CA GLU A 33 4.43 4.28 3.85
C GLU A 33 4.79 2.83 4.19
N GLU A 34 5.18 2.56 5.44
CA GLU A 34 5.47 1.20 5.91
C GLU A 34 4.23 0.30 5.90
N LEU A 35 3.07 0.86 6.28
CA LEU A 35 1.79 0.16 6.21
C LEU A 35 1.44 -0.17 4.75
N GLU A 36 1.62 0.79 3.84
CA GLU A 36 1.36 0.59 2.42
C GLU A 36 2.34 -0.41 1.79
N GLN A 37 3.62 -0.36 2.16
CA GLN A 37 4.61 -1.38 1.76
C GLN A 37 4.22 -2.77 2.26
N GLN A 38 3.76 -2.90 3.50
CA GLN A 38 3.30 -4.18 4.06
C GLN A 38 2.05 -4.69 3.33
N ARG A 39 1.10 -3.80 3.00
CA ARG A 39 -0.09 -4.15 2.22
C ARG A 39 0.31 -4.69 0.85
N ARG A 40 1.17 -3.98 0.11
CA ARG A 40 1.69 -4.39 -1.21
C ARG A 40 2.44 -5.72 -1.14
N SER A 41 3.31 -5.90 -0.14
CA SER A 41 4.03 -7.15 0.09
C SER A 41 3.10 -8.33 0.38
N TRP A 42 2.06 -8.10 1.18
CA TRP A 42 1.05 -9.12 1.48
C TRP A 42 0.22 -9.49 0.25
N LEU A 43 -0.25 -8.51 -0.54
CA LEU A 43 -0.95 -8.76 -1.80
C LEU A 43 -0.05 -9.46 -2.82
N ASN A 44 1.23 -9.11 -2.89
CA ASN A 44 2.15 -9.79 -3.78
C ASN A 44 2.27 -11.29 -3.44
N ARG A 45 2.34 -11.64 -2.15
CA ARG A 45 2.45 -13.03 -1.70
C ARG A 45 1.13 -13.82 -1.80
N ASN A 46 0.00 -13.19 -1.47
CA ASN A 46 -1.27 -13.90 -1.24
C ASN A 46 -2.36 -13.59 -2.27
N GLY A 47 -2.20 -12.55 -3.08
CA GLY A 47 -3.21 -12.09 -4.03
C GLY A 47 -3.36 -13.04 -5.22
N ARG A 48 -4.58 -13.13 -5.74
CA ARG A 48 -4.88 -13.77 -7.03
C ARG A 48 -4.59 -12.80 -8.17
N ILE A 49 -4.32 -13.34 -9.35
CA ILE A 49 -4.06 -12.56 -10.56
C ILE A 49 -5.30 -12.63 -11.45
N THR A 50 -5.70 -11.48 -12.00
CA THR A 50 -6.67 -11.37 -13.08
C THR A 50 -6.11 -10.48 -14.19
N ASP A 51 -6.70 -10.57 -15.38
CA ASP A 51 -6.45 -9.61 -16.44
C ASP A 51 -7.25 -8.34 -16.19
N GLY A 52 -6.69 -7.21 -16.59
CA GLY A 52 -7.39 -5.95 -16.69
C GLY A 52 -6.61 -4.96 -17.55
N THR A 53 -6.94 -3.69 -17.42
CA THR A 53 -6.47 -2.67 -18.35
C THR A 53 -5.99 -1.43 -17.60
N ILE A 54 -4.88 -0.84 -18.04
CA ILE A 54 -4.46 0.47 -17.58
C ILE A 54 -5.32 1.52 -18.27
N THR A 55 -6.10 2.25 -17.48
CA THR A 55 -7.02 3.26 -17.99
C THR A 55 -6.33 4.60 -18.11
N ASP A 56 -5.50 4.97 -17.13
CA ASP A 56 -4.87 6.29 -17.09
C ASP A 56 -3.58 6.30 -16.25
N VAL A 57 -2.69 7.28 -16.51
CA VAL A 57 -1.53 7.60 -15.68
C VAL A 57 -1.54 9.09 -15.44
N ARG A 58 -1.72 9.50 -14.18
CA ARG A 58 -1.83 10.92 -13.81
C ARG A 58 -0.75 11.33 -12.86
N GLU A 59 -0.25 12.55 -13.07
CA GLU A 59 0.53 13.27 -12.08
C GLU A 59 -0.41 14.18 -11.29
N VAL A 60 -0.43 14.01 -9.97
CA VAL A 60 -1.26 14.78 -9.06
C VAL A 60 -0.35 15.69 -8.24
N PRO A 61 -0.59 17.02 -8.21
CA PRO A 61 0.19 17.93 -7.40
C PRO A 61 0.13 17.52 -5.92
N HIS A 62 1.30 17.42 -5.28
CA HIS A 62 1.39 17.14 -3.85
C HIS A 62 1.64 18.44 -3.09
N THR A 63 0.90 18.67 -2.00
CA THR A 63 0.89 19.94 -1.25
C THR A 63 2.26 20.32 -0.65
N SER A 64 3.16 19.35 -0.44
CA SER A 64 4.42 19.55 0.29
C SER A 64 5.63 18.84 -0.32
N GLY A 65 5.57 18.39 -1.58
CA GLY A 65 6.67 17.66 -2.19
C GLY A 65 6.50 17.37 -3.68
N GLU A 66 7.25 16.37 -4.16
CA GLU A 66 7.18 15.90 -5.55
C GLU A 66 5.77 15.46 -5.94
N PRO A 67 5.35 15.66 -7.20
CA PRO A 67 4.04 15.23 -7.66
C PRO A 67 3.88 13.72 -7.48
N LEU A 68 2.70 13.34 -6.99
CA LEU A 68 2.28 11.94 -6.87
C LEU A 68 2.01 11.39 -8.25
N GLN A 69 2.47 10.18 -8.53
CA GLN A 69 2.15 9.50 -9.77
C GLN A 69 1.16 8.39 -9.52
N MET A 70 -0.04 8.56 -10.07
CA MET A 70 -1.18 7.68 -9.88
C MET A 70 -1.40 6.86 -11.15
N LEU A 71 -1.35 5.54 -11.02
CA LEU A 71 -1.70 4.59 -12.06
C LEU A 71 -3.16 4.17 -11.87
N ILE A 72 -4.01 4.42 -12.85
CA ILE A 72 -5.44 4.07 -12.82
C ILE A 72 -5.67 2.86 -13.71
N TYR A 73 -6.43 1.90 -13.21
CA TYR A 73 -6.67 0.63 -13.90
C TYR A 73 -8.03 0.06 -13.56
N SER A 74 -8.56 -0.76 -14.47
CA SER A 74 -9.82 -1.46 -14.32
C SER A 74 -9.67 -2.96 -14.54
N TYR A 75 -10.55 -3.74 -13.90
CA TYR A 75 -10.59 -5.21 -13.98
C TYR A 75 -11.97 -5.74 -13.59
N ASP A 76 -12.27 -6.95 -14.06
CA ASP A 76 -13.53 -7.62 -13.81
C ASP A 76 -13.34 -8.88 -12.96
N ILE A 77 -14.15 -9.03 -11.92
CA ILE A 77 -14.21 -10.23 -11.08
C ILE A 77 -15.65 -10.59 -10.84
N GLY A 78 -16.05 -11.81 -11.22
CA GLY A 78 -17.40 -12.31 -10.97
C GLY A 78 -18.51 -11.47 -11.63
N GLY A 79 -18.21 -10.82 -12.76
CA GLY A 79 -19.15 -9.93 -13.44
C GLY A 79 -19.25 -8.51 -12.85
N VAL A 80 -18.41 -8.18 -11.87
CA VAL A 80 -18.32 -6.82 -11.29
C VAL A 80 -17.04 -6.16 -11.78
N SER A 81 -17.19 -4.96 -12.36
CA SER A 81 -16.08 -4.11 -12.78
C SER A 81 -15.60 -3.26 -11.62
N TYR A 82 -14.30 -3.31 -11.38
CA TYR A 82 -13.59 -2.50 -10.40
C TYR A 82 -12.70 -1.51 -11.12
N GLU A 83 -12.61 -0.30 -10.56
CA GLU A 83 -11.63 0.70 -10.95
C GLU A 83 -10.88 1.14 -9.70
N ALA A 84 -9.56 1.20 -9.81
CA ALA A 84 -8.70 1.60 -8.71
C ALA A 84 -7.57 2.50 -9.22
N SER A 85 -7.06 3.33 -8.31
CA SER A 85 -5.84 4.09 -8.51
C SER A 85 -4.77 3.61 -7.54
N GLN A 86 -3.55 3.48 -8.03
CA GLN A 86 -2.40 3.09 -7.24
C GLN A 86 -1.34 4.19 -7.31
N ASP A 87 -0.90 4.66 -6.15
CA ASP A 87 0.28 5.49 -6.05
C ASP A 87 1.54 4.67 -6.36
N VAL A 88 2.27 5.08 -7.39
CA VAL A 88 3.51 4.46 -7.85
C VAL A 88 4.72 5.37 -7.70
N THR A 89 4.60 6.49 -6.97
CA THR A 89 5.65 7.49 -6.75
C THR A 89 6.96 6.85 -6.25
N TYR A 90 6.87 5.96 -5.25
CA TYR A 90 8.02 5.24 -4.69
C TYR A 90 8.47 4.02 -5.51
N LEU A 91 7.69 3.65 -6.53
CA LEU A 91 7.93 2.47 -7.37
C LEU A 91 8.52 2.83 -8.74
N ARG A 92 8.72 4.11 -9.06
CA ARG A 92 9.29 4.61 -10.33
C ARG A 92 10.61 3.94 -10.71
N GLN A 93 11.47 3.62 -9.75
CA GLN A 93 12.72 2.91 -10.01
C GLN A 93 12.54 1.48 -10.56
N HIS A 94 11.35 0.90 -10.40
CA HIS A 94 11.01 -0.45 -10.86
C HIS A 94 10.21 -0.44 -12.19
N ILE A 95 9.83 0.73 -12.71
CA ILE A 95 8.98 0.86 -13.91
C ILE A 95 9.36 2.03 -14.80
N ASP A 96 9.21 1.83 -16.10
CA ASP A 96 9.18 2.93 -17.06
C ASP A 96 7.73 3.30 -17.38
N LEU A 97 7.23 4.35 -16.73
CA LEU A 97 5.87 4.84 -16.95
C LEU A 97 5.67 5.48 -18.33
N HIS A 98 6.74 5.88 -19.01
CA HIS A 98 6.65 6.37 -20.40
C HIS A 98 6.31 5.24 -21.38
N SER A 99 6.59 3.99 -21.00
CA SER A 99 6.20 2.81 -21.76
C SER A 99 4.74 2.40 -21.51
N CYS A 100 4.11 2.90 -20.44
CA CYS A 100 2.70 2.65 -20.16
C CYS A 100 1.84 3.52 -21.07
N ARG A 101 1.28 2.90 -22.12
CA ARG A 101 0.23 3.51 -22.94
C ARG A 101 -1.14 3.29 -22.29
N LEU A 102 -2.06 4.20 -22.55
CA LEU A 102 -3.47 4.04 -22.18
C LEU A 102 -4.07 2.81 -22.87
N SER A 103 -5.06 2.20 -22.22
CA SER A 103 -5.79 1.01 -22.69
C SER A 103 -4.92 -0.24 -22.88
N MET A 104 -3.76 -0.30 -22.22
CA MET A 104 -2.87 -1.45 -22.33
C MET A 104 -3.28 -2.56 -21.36
N PRO A 105 -3.25 -3.83 -21.79
CA PRO A 105 -3.57 -4.94 -20.91
C PRO A 105 -2.49 -5.08 -19.84
N ALA A 106 -2.93 -5.23 -18.59
CA ALA A 106 -2.09 -5.45 -17.43
C ALA A 106 -2.61 -6.64 -16.62
N SER A 107 -1.71 -7.28 -15.88
CA SER A 107 -2.09 -8.24 -14.85
C SER A 107 -2.32 -7.49 -13.54
N ILE A 108 -3.42 -7.79 -12.85
CA ILE A 108 -3.78 -7.15 -11.59
C ILE A 108 -3.80 -8.21 -10.50
N LYS A 109 -3.08 -7.93 -9.41
CA LYS A 109 -3.16 -8.73 -8.19
C LYS A 109 -4.24 -8.16 -7.28
N TYR A 110 -5.09 -9.03 -6.75
CA TYR A 110 -6.17 -8.64 -5.87
C TYR A 110 -6.36 -9.65 -4.73
N ASP A 111 -6.94 -9.20 -3.62
CA ASP A 111 -7.39 -10.07 -2.54
C ASP A 111 -8.71 -10.75 -2.91
N HIS A 112 -8.77 -12.08 -2.91
CA HIS A 112 -9.98 -12.82 -3.25
C HIS A 112 -11.16 -12.55 -2.30
N HIS A 113 -10.87 -12.24 -1.04
CA HIS A 113 -11.89 -11.93 -0.03
C HIS A 113 -12.34 -10.47 -0.09
N ASN A 114 -11.52 -9.59 -0.66
CA ASN A 114 -11.82 -8.18 -0.86
C ASN A 114 -11.28 -7.70 -2.22
N PRO A 115 -12.02 -7.93 -3.32
CA PRO A 115 -11.55 -7.63 -4.67
C PRO A 115 -11.07 -6.21 -4.89
N GLY A 116 -11.66 -5.22 -4.20
CA GLY A 116 -11.24 -3.82 -4.29
C GLY A 116 -9.81 -3.58 -3.77
N ASN A 117 -9.30 -4.44 -2.89
CA ASN A 117 -7.92 -4.41 -2.44
C ASN A 117 -7.01 -5.03 -3.51
N SER A 118 -6.48 -4.17 -4.38
CA SER A 118 -5.75 -4.55 -5.59
C SER A 118 -4.49 -3.72 -5.79
N ILE A 119 -3.59 -4.25 -6.62
CA ILE A 119 -2.36 -3.61 -7.09
C ILE A 119 -2.03 -4.09 -8.51
N VAL A 120 -1.41 -3.20 -9.29
CA VAL A 120 -0.73 -3.55 -10.55
C VAL A 120 0.76 -3.79 -10.32
N ILE A 121 1.32 -3.18 -9.28
CA ILE A 121 2.76 -3.25 -9.01
C ILE A 121 3.11 -3.30 -7.51
N ALA A 122 4.20 -4.00 -7.20
CA ALA A 122 4.90 -4.01 -5.92
C ALA A 122 6.42 -4.12 -6.15
N GLU A 123 7.21 -3.99 -5.09
CA GLU A 123 8.68 -4.03 -5.11
C GLU A 123 9.22 -5.33 -5.73
N GLY A 124 8.52 -6.45 -5.57
CA GLY A 124 8.92 -7.76 -6.08
C GLY A 124 8.07 -8.29 -7.23
N TRP A 125 7.16 -7.50 -7.80
CA TRP A 125 6.25 -7.96 -8.86
C TRP A 125 5.65 -6.80 -9.65
N SER A 126 5.56 -6.96 -10.98
CA SER A 126 4.87 -6.01 -11.85
C SER A 126 3.97 -6.76 -12.82
N GLY A 127 2.71 -6.32 -12.90
CA GLY A 127 1.76 -6.76 -13.90
C GLY A 127 1.74 -5.90 -15.17
N LEU A 128 2.57 -4.86 -15.24
CA LEU A 128 2.72 -4.04 -16.44
C LEU A 128 3.50 -4.80 -17.51
N ARG A 129 3.00 -4.78 -18.74
CA ARG A 129 3.69 -5.40 -19.87
C ARG A 129 4.82 -4.50 -20.34
N LYS A 130 6.04 -5.04 -20.40
CA LYS A 130 7.16 -4.37 -21.04
C LYS A 130 6.98 -4.47 -22.55
N TYR A 131 6.86 -3.34 -23.22
CA TYR A 131 6.97 -3.31 -24.68
C TYR A 131 8.43 -3.09 -25.05
N PRO A 132 8.99 -3.86 -26.00
CA PRO A 132 10.28 -3.51 -26.57
C PRO A 132 10.15 -2.10 -27.16
N ALA A 133 11.12 -1.23 -26.84
CA ALA A 133 11.23 0.07 -27.47
C ALA A 133 11.13 -0.15 -28.99
N ALA A 134 10.21 0.56 -29.64
CA ALA A 134 10.02 0.46 -31.08
C ALA A 134 11.39 0.60 -31.74
N ARG A 135 11.83 -0.43 -32.47
CA ARG A 135 13.04 -0.34 -33.30
C ARG A 135 12.75 0.74 -34.34
N ALA A 136 13.36 1.91 -34.15
CA ALA A 136 13.40 2.98 -35.13
C ALA A 136 14.23 2.54 -36.35
#